data_AF-A0A8S1CBN2-F1
#
_entry.id   AF-A0A8S1CBN2-F1
#
_cell.length_a   1.000
_cell.length_b   1.000
_cell.length_c   1.000
_cell.angle_alpha   90.00
_cell.angle_beta   90.00
_cell.angle_gamma   90.00
#
_symmetry.space_group_name_H-M   'P 1'
#
loop_
_entity.id
_entity.type
_entity.pdbx_description
1 polymer ?
#
loop_
_entity_poly.entity_id
_entity_poly.type
_entity_poly.pdbx_seq_one_letter_code
_entity_poly.pdbx_strand_id
1 'polypeptide(L)'
;MNEDPVGSLQIHKLQLQQVEAALTADPENAELLKLKEDLQEVITLTSQLVKAHTEEQEKKQSGKKKDEASGSGVGVKKDWKVGDRCLAVWSQDGLYYDATLPAFGHG
;
A
#
# COMPACT_ATOMS: atom_id res chain seq x y z
N MET A 1 14.97 3.27 -7.29
CA MET A 1 14.63 2.30 -6.24
C MET A 1 13.36 2.83 -5.60
N ASN A 2 12.20 2.23 -5.86
CA ASN A 2 10.98 2.56 -5.13
C ASN A 2 11.14 1.86 -3.78
N GLU A 3 11.38 2.62 -2.72
CA GLU A 3 11.67 2.04 -1.42
C GLU A 3 10.36 1.55 -0.81
N ASP A 4 10.08 0.25 -0.93
CA ASP A 4 8.91 -0.38 -0.33
C ASP A 4 8.86 -0.06 1.17
N PRO A 5 7.87 0.73 1.66
CA PRO A 5 7.82 1.14 3.05
C PRO A 5 7.68 -0.08 4.00
N VAL A 6 7.15 -1.18 3.48
CA VAL A 6 7.06 -2.46 4.20
C VAL A 6 8.43 -3.13 4.36
N GLY A 7 9.27 -3.12 3.32
CA GLY A 7 10.62 -3.68 3.37
C GLY A 7 11.51 -2.95 4.36
N SER A 8 11.45 -1.61 4.34
CA SER A 8 12.18 -0.76 5.30
C SER A 8 11.73 -1.02 6.74
N LEU A 9 10.43 -1.22 6.99
CA LEU A 9 9.91 -1.51 8.33
C LEU A 9 10.48 -2.81 8.92
N GLN A 10 10.60 -3.87 8.12
CA GLN A 10 11.17 -5.14 8.57
C GLN A 10 12.65 -4.98 8.95
N ILE A 11 13.40 -4.18 8.18
CA ILE A 11 14.82 -3.89 8.42
C ILE A 11 14.99 -3.13 9.74
N HIS A 12 14.20 -2.07 9.95
CA HIS A 12 14.28 -1.28 11.19
C HIS A 12 13.94 -2.10 12.44
N LYS A 13 12.98 -3.03 12.35
CA LYS A 13 12.68 -3.97 13.44
C LYS A 13 13.87 -4.86 13.79
N LEU A 14 14.58 -5.37 12.76
CA LEU A 14 15.76 -6.19 12.96
C LEU A 14 16.91 -5.40 13.60
N GLN A 15 17.09 -4.14 13.17
CA GLN A 15 18.08 -3.23 13.76
C GLN A 15 17.75 -2.96 15.24
N LEU A 16 16.48 -2.71 15.56
CA LEU A 16 16.04 -2.48 16.93
C LEU A 16 16.34 -3.70 17.83
N GLN A 17 16.10 -4.91 17.34
CA GLN A 17 16.41 -6.13 18.10
C GLN A 17 17.92 -6.26 18.40
N GLN A 18 18.79 -5.91 17.44
CA GLN A 18 20.24 -5.89 17.67
C GLN A 18 20.64 -4.82 18.69
N VAL A 19 20.04 -3.64 18.62
CA VAL A 19 20.26 -2.55 19.58
C VAL A 19 19.81 -2.96 20.99
N GLU A 20 18.68 -3.65 21.13
CA GLU A 20 18.20 -4.18 22.41
C GLU A 20 19.12 -5.28 22.97
N ALA A 21 19.66 -6.15 22.12
CA ALA A 21 20.65 -7.13 22.52
C ALA A 21 21.96 -6.46 22.99
N ALA A 22 22.38 -5.37 22.32
CA ALA A 22 23.53 -4.58 22.74
C ALA A 22 23.25 -3.80 24.04
N LEU A 23 22.06 -3.24 24.21
CA LEU A 23 21.61 -2.59 25.44
C LEU A 23 21.49 -3.56 26.63
N THR A 24 21.25 -4.84 26.36
CA THR A 24 21.29 -5.88 27.40
C THR A 24 22.70 -6.05 27.97
N ALA A 25 23.72 -5.92 27.13
CA ALA A 25 25.12 -5.96 27.57
C ALA A 25 25.58 -4.61 28.15
N ASP A 26 25.11 -3.49 27.58
CA ASP A 26 25.51 -2.12 27.91
C ASP A 26 24.29 -1.19 28.05
N PRO A 27 23.57 -1.23 29.19
CA PRO A 27 22.31 -0.50 29.36
C PRO A 27 22.48 1.02 29.52
N GLU A 28 23.69 1.49 29.83
CA GLU A 28 23.99 2.92 30.01
C GLU A 28 24.52 3.59 28.73
N ASN A 29 24.57 2.86 27.62
CA ASN A 29 25.06 3.42 26.37
C ASN A 29 24.04 4.40 25.75
N ALA A 30 24.31 5.69 25.94
CA ALA A 30 23.48 6.79 25.47
C ALA A 30 23.23 6.76 23.95
N GLU A 31 24.19 6.27 23.15
CA GLU A 31 24.01 6.16 21.70
C GLU A 31 23.01 5.07 21.33
N LEU A 32 23.06 3.92 22.01
CA LEU A 32 22.11 2.83 21.78
C LEU A 32 20.70 3.18 22.25
N LEU A 33 20.58 3.92 23.36
CA LEU A 33 19.28 4.42 23.84
C LEU A 33 18.66 5.37 22.82
N LYS A 34 19.44 6.32 22.31
CA LYS A 34 18.98 7.28 21.30
C LYS A 34 18.63 6.59 19.98
N LEU A 35 19.44 5.62 19.55
CA LEU A 35 19.21 4.85 18.33
C LEU A 35 17.93 4.00 18.44
N LYS A 36 17.67 3.39 19.60
CA LYS A 36 16.42 2.69 19.88
C LYS A 36 15.21 3.62 19.73
N GLU A 37 15.26 4.81 20.33
CA GLU A 37 14.16 5.78 20.26
C GLU A 37 13.90 6.22 18.81
N ASP A 38 14.96 6.56 18.06
CA ASP A 38 14.88 6.94 16.64
C ASP A 38 14.25 5.81 15.80
N LEU A 39 14.71 4.57 15.96
CA LEU A 39 14.16 3.41 15.25
C LEU A 39 12.68 3.17 15.60
N GLN A 40 12.28 3.34 16.86
CA GLN A 40 10.86 3.22 17.25
C GLN A 40 9.97 4.28 16.59
N GLU A 41 10.46 5.51 16.48
CA GLU A 41 9.75 6.60 15.82
C GLU A 41 9.59 6.30 14.33
N VAL A 42 10.67 5.89 13.65
CA VAL A 42 10.63 5.52 12.23
C VAL A 42 9.68 4.35 11.98
N ILE A 43 9.70 3.30 12.81
CA ILE A 43 8.79 2.15 12.67
C ILE A 43 7.33 2.60 12.85
N THR A 44 7.07 3.48 13.82
CA THR A 44 5.74 4.01 14.10
C THR A 44 5.21 4.84 12.93
N LEU A 45 6.02 5.74 12.40
CA LEU A 45 5.68 6.57 11.25
C LEU A 45 5.47 5.72 10.00
N THR A 46 6.36 4.76 9.75
CA THR A 46 6.25 3.84 8.60
C THR A 46 5.01 2.95 8.72
N SER A 47 4.70 2.43 9.92
CA SER A 47 3.49 1.64 10.13
C SER A 47 2.21 2.45 9.89
N GLN A 48 2.19 3.72 10.31
CA GLN A 48 1.06 4.62 10.03
C GLN A 48 0.94 4.91 8.54
N LEU A 49 2.05 5.12 7.84
CA LEU A 49 2.07 5.33 6.39
C LEU A 49 1.52 4.10 5.66
N VAL A 50 1.98 2.90 6.02
CA VAL A 50 1.50 1.62 5.46
C VAL A 50 0.01 1.41 5.74
N LYS A 51 -0.45 1.70 6.97
CA LYS A 51 -1.88 1.60 7.33
C LYS A 51 -2.73 2.58 6.54
N ALA A 52 -2.33 3.85 6.44
CA ALA A 52 -3.03 4.85 5.64
C ALA A 52 -3.11 4.44 4.15
N HIS A 53 -2.02 3.89 3.61
CA HIS A 53 -1.98 3.37 2.23
C HIS A 53 -2.88 2.14 2.03
N THR A 54 -3.15 1.36 3.08
CA THR A 54 -4.01 0.17 3.04
C THR A 54 -5.48 0.51 3.30
N GLU A 55 -5.78 1.41 4.23
CA GLU A 55 -7.13 1.83 4.61
C GLU A 55 -7.83 2.65 3.51
N GLU A 56 -7.07 3.41 2.70
CA GLU A 56 -7.63 4.09 1.53
C GLU A 56 -8.14 3.11 0.46
N GLN A 57 -7.67 1.86 0.45
CA GLN A 57 -8.17 0.82 -0.45
C GLN A 57 -9.49 0.17 0.03
N GLU A 58 -9.76 0.08 1.34
CA GLU A 58 -10.98 -0.56 1.85
C GLU A 58 -12.25 0.32 1.78
N LYS A 59 -12.11 1.65 1.80
CA LYS A 59 -13.28 2.56 1.80
C LYS A 59 -14.03 2.62 0.46
N LYS A 60 -13.50 2.07 -0.64
CA LYS A 60 -14.20 2.02 -1.95
C LYS A 60 -15.07 0.77 -2.16
N GLN A 61 -15.07 -0.22 -1.25
CA GLN A 61 -15.87 -1.46 -1.44
C GLN A 61 -17.20 -1.50 -0.66
N SER A 62 -17.40 -0.67 0.37
CA SER A 62 -18.66 -0.63 1.13
C SER A 62 -19.53 0.57 0.74
N GLY A 63 -20.05 0.55 -0.49
CA GLY A 63 -20.79 1.68 -1.06
C GLY A 63 -21.68 1.34 -2.26
N LYS A 64 -22.21 0.12 -2.37
CA LYS A 64 -23.32 -0.17 -3.30
C LYS A 64 -24.26 -1.23 -2.72
N LYS A 65 -25.22 -0.77 -1.93
CA LYS A 65 -26.38 -1.54 -1.49
C LYS A 65 -27.51 -1.30 -2.48
N LYS A 66 -27.96 -2.36 -3.17
CA LYS A 66 -29.20 -2.49 -3.99
C LYS A 66 -29.22 -1.53 -5.21
N ASP A 67 -29.57 -1.96 -6.41
CA ASP A 67 -30.81 -2.59 -6.82
C ASP A 67 -30.63 -3.73 -7.85
N GLU A 68 -31.67 -4.55 -7.93
CA GLU A 68 -31.91 -5.67 -8.83
C GLU A 68 -31.45 -5.51 -10.29
N ALA A 69 -30.91 -6.58 -10.88
CA ALA A 69 -31.72 -7.52 -11.66
C ALA A 69 -30.84 -8.59 -12.34
N SER A 70 -31.20 -9.85 -12.09
CA SER A 70 -31.23 -10.95 -13.06
C SER A 70 -29.99 -11.26 -13.92
N GLY A 71 -29.49 -12.48 -13.74
CA GLY A 71 -29.14 -13.31 -14.90
C GLY A 71 -27.67 -13.68 -15.06
N SER A 72 -27.38 -14.94 -14.71
CA SER A 72 -26.71 -15.93 -15.55
C SER A 72 -25.42 -15.56 -16.30
N GLY A 73 -24.35 -16.28 -15.97
CA GLY A 73 -23.54 -17.07 -16.91
C GLY A 73 -23.09 -16.48 -18.25
N VAL A 74 -21.78 -16.61 -18.50
CA VAL A 74 -21.15 -16.75 -19.82
C VAL A 74 -21.07 -15.47 -20.68
N GLY A 75 -19.82 -15.01 -20.88
CA GLY A 75 -19.37 -14.34 -22.10
C GLY A 75 -20.14 -13.10 -22.56
N VAL A 76 -19.92 -11.95 -21.90
CA VAL A 76 -20.32 -10.65 -22.45
C VAL A 76 -19.07 -9.93 -22.96
N LYS A 77 -18.95 -9.87 -24.29
CA LYS A 77 -18.19 -8.83 -25.01
C LYS A 77 -18.66 -7.50 -24.43
N LYS A 78 -17.92 -6.92 -23.48
CA LYS A 78 -18.22 -5.58 -22.97
C LYS A 78 -17.90 -4.61 -24.11
N ASP A 79 -18.91 -4.01 -24.70
CA ASP A 79 -18.77 -2.86 -25.59
C ASP A 79 -18.24 -1.67 -24.77
N TRP A 80 -16.92 -1.65 -24.59
CA TRP A 80 -16.20 -0.61 -23.87
C TRP A 80 -16.36 0.72 -24.62
N LYS A 81 -17.01 1.69 -23.97
CA LYS A 81 -17.18 3.04 -24.51
C LYS A 81 -16.09 3.96 -23.98
N VAL A 82 -15.73 4.95 -24.80
CA VAL A 82 -14.88 6.06 -24.37
C VAL A 82 -15.53 6.73 -23.15
N GLY A 83 -14.76 6.91 -22.07
CA GLY A 83 -15.27 7.40 -20.80
C GLY A 83 -15.69 6.31 -19.79
N ASP A 84 -15.70 5.03 -20.19
CA ASP A 84 -15.97 3.94 -19.24
C ASP A 84 -14.75 3.69 -18.33
N ARG A 85 -15.01 3.35 -17.07
CA ARG A 85 -13.97 3.20 -16.04
C ARG A 85 -13.40 1.79 -16.09
N CYS A 86 -12.10 1.67 -16.34
CA CYS A 86 -11.35 0.42 -16.30
C CYS A 86 -10.33 0.42 -15.17
N LEU A 87 -9.88 -0.78 -14.81
CA LEU A 87 -8.71 -0.96 -13.97
C LEU A 87 -7.52 -1.15 -14.91
N ALA A 88 -6.57 -0.22 -14.91
CA ALA A 88 -5.34 -0.33 -15.69
C ALA A 88 -4.20 -0.77 -14.77
N VAL A 89 -3.41 -1.75 -15.21
CA VAL A 89 -2.18 -2.11 -14.51
C VAL A 89 -1.12 -1.05 -14.78
N TRP A 90 -0.57 -0.47 -13.72
CA TRP A 90 0.54 0.46 -13.84
C TRP A 90 1.85 -0.31 -13.94
N SER A 91 2.62 -0.04 -14.99
CA SER A 91 3.82 -0.82 -15.33
C SER A 91 4.96 -0.70 -14.33
N GLN A 92 4.89 0.25 -13.39
CA GLN A 92 5.96 0.53 -12.44
C GLN A 92 5.85 -0.32 -11.17
N ASP A 93 4.62 -0.62 -10.73
CA ASP A 93 4.38 -1.33 -9.47
C ASP A 93 3.46 -2.57 -9.66
N GLY A 94 2.97 -2.82 -10.87
CA GLY A 94 2.11 -3.97 -11.19
C GLY A 94 0.71 -3.90 -10.55
N LEU A 95 0.38 -2.76 -9.96
CA LEU A 95 -0.88 -2.50 -9.26
C LEU A 95 -1.94 -1.96 -10.21
N TYR A 96 -3.21 -2.25 -9.92
CA TYR A 96 -4.36 -1.79 -10.71
C TYR A 96 -4.86 -0.44 -10.21
N TYR A 97 -4.88 0.56 -11.11
CA TYR A 97 -5.37 1.91 -10.82
C TYR A 97 -6.66 2.17 -11.59
N ASP A 98 -7.50 3.05 -11.04
CA ASP A 98 -8.66 3.53 -11.78
C ASP A 98 -8.19 4.34 -12.99
N ALA A 99 -8.63 3.89 -14.16
CA ALA A 99 -8.33 4.52 -15.42
C ALA A 99 -9.64 4.72 -16.17
N THR A 100 -9.68 5.74 -17.01
CA THR A 100 -10.80 5.97 -17.90
C THR A 100 -10.32 5.66 -19.30
N LEU A 101 -11.13 4.94 -20.08
CA LEU A 101 -10.77 4.67 -21.47
C LEU A 101 -10.64 5.99 -22.24
N PRO A 102 -9.43 6.32 -22.73
CA PRO A 102 -9.21 7.57 -23.43
C PRO A 102 -9.93 7.54 -24.77
N ALA A 103 -10.47 8.69 -25.17
CA ALA A 103 -11.01 8.89 -26.51
C ALA A 103 -9.83 8.90 -27.49
N PHE A 104 -9.56 7.78 -28.18
CA PHE A 104 -8.62 7.81 -29.28
C PHE A 104 -9.27 8.55 -30.46
N GLY A 105 -9.05 9.86 -30.56
CA GLY A 105 -9.38 10.64 -31.73
C GLY A 105 -8.42 10.27 -32.86
N HIS A 106 -8.94 9.71 -33.95
CA HIS A 106 -8.21 9.48 -35.19
C HIS A 106 -7.76 10.83 -35.76
N GLY A 107 -6.46 11.03 -35.92
CA GLY A 107 -5.86 12.18 -36.60
C GLY A 107 -5.14 11.73 -37.86
#